data_AF-A0A950QS53-F1
#
_entry.id   AF-A0A950QS53-F1
#
_cell.length_a   1.000
_cell.length_b   1.000
_cell.length_c   1.000
_cell.angle_alpha   90.00
_cell.angle_beta   90.00
_cell.angle_gamma   90.00
#
_symmetry.space_group_name_H-M   'P 1'
#
loop_
_entity.id
_entity.type
_entity.pdbx_description
1 polymer ?
#
loop_
_entity_poly.entity_id
_entity_poly.type
_entity_poly.pdbx_seq_one_letter_code
_entity_poly.pdbx_strand_id
1 'polypeptide(L)'
;MKMHLNLATRDLDRSVAFYSTLLGAAPAKHLGDYALFVTEEPGLELALDLDAAAVAGREEHFGIVVDSTDAVDAQIARLESAGYATDVERDETCCYAAQTKVWANDPDGRRWETYVVHEESETRDDADATCCSLDAAGACIATCCE
;
A
#
# COMPACT_ATOMS: atom_id res chain seq x y z
N MET A 1 16.46 7.51 -13.87
CA MET A 1 15.43 6.67 -14.52
C MET A 1 14.18 6.80 -13.68
N LYS A 2 12.99 6.81 -14.28
CA LYS A 2 11.72 6.84 -13.52
C LYS A 2 10.84 5.66 -13.96
N MET A 3 10.07 5.11 -13.03
CA MET A 3 8.99 4.18 -13.36
C MET A 3 7.80 5.01 -13.86
N HIS A 4 7.10 4.54 -14.90
CA HIS A 4 5.86 5.17 -15.37
C HIS A 4 4.67 4.27 -15.03
N LEU A 5 3.67 4.84 -14.36
CA LEU A 5 2.40 4.19 -14.06
C LEU A 5 1.26 5.07 -14.55
N ASN A 6 0.30 4.50 -15.26
CA ASN A 6 -0.93 5.17 -15.65
C ASN A 6 -2.12 4.46 -15.00
N LEU A 7 -2.93 5.23 -14.27
CA LEU A 7 -4.12 4.74 -13.59
C LEU A 7 -5.36 5.50 -14.08
N ALA A 8 -6.40 4.74 -14.41
CA ALA A 8 -7.74 5.27 -14.63
C ALA A 8 -8.41 5.56 -13.28
N THR A 9 -9.04 6.72 -13.16
CA THR A 9 -9.76 7.15 -11.95
C THR A 9 -11.17 7.63 -12.24
N ARG A 10 -12.10 7.36 -11.34
CA ARG A 10 -13.50 7.79 -11.48
C ARG A 10 -13.75 9.22 -11.01
N ASP A 11 -12.83 9.77 -10.22
CA ASP A 11 -12.89 11.13 -9.67
C ASP A 11 -11.48 11.70 -9.59
N LEU A 12 -11.15 12.54 -10.58
CA LEU A 12 -9.80 13.06 -10.75
C LEU A 12 -9.36 13.93 -9.56
N ASP A 13 -10.25 14.78 -9.04
CA ASP A 13 -9.90 15.69 -7.93
C ASP A 13 -9.63 14.91 -6.64
N ARG A 14 -10.46 13.91 -6.34
CA ARG A 14 -10.23 13.04 -5.16
C ARG A 14 -8.94 12.25 -5.30
N SER A 15 -8.63 11.76 -6.50
CA SER A 15 -7.40 11.02 -6.75
C SER A 15 -6.18 11.92 -6.70
N VAL A 16 -6.23 13.12 -7.27
CA VAL A 16 -5.17 14.12 -7.15
C VAL A 16 -4.92 14.46 -5.68
N ALA A 17 -5.96 14.62 -4.86
CA ALA A 17 -5.80 14.86 -3.42
C ALA A 17 -5.10 13.67 -2.71
N PHE A 18 -5.52 12.44 -3.00
CA PHE A 18 -4.91 11.24 -2.44
C PHE A 18 -3.45 11.11 -2.86
N TYR A 19 -3.15 11.16 -4.16
CA TYR A 19 -1.79 11.00 -4.65
C TYR A 19 -0.86 12.16 -4.27
N SER A 20 -1.39 13.37 -4.11
CA SER A 20 -0.60 14.47 -3.56
C SER A 20 -0.17 14.20 -2.12
N THR A 21 -1.07 13.59 -1.34
CA THR A 21 -0.77 13.16 0.03
C THR A 21 0.18 11.97 0.03
N LEU A 22 -0.11 10.92 -0.74
CA LEU A 22 0.71 9.71 -0.81
C LEU A 22 2.14 10.04 -1.21
N LEU A 23 2.33 10.82 -2.28
CA LEU A 23 3.64 11.16 -2.85
C LEU A 23 4.31 12.38 -2.19
N GLY A 24 3.58 13.12 -1.35
CA GLY A 24 4.08 14.36 -0.74
C GLY A 24 4.43 15.45 -1.76
N ALA A 25 3.79 15.44 -2.93
CA ALA A 25 4.11 16.30 -4.07
C ALA A 25 2.84 16.78 -4.77
N ALA A 26 2.88 17.97 -5.38
CA ALA A 26 1.81 18.44 -6.26
C ALA A 26 1.94 17.85 -7.68
N PRO A 27 0.85 17.72 -8.44
CA PRO A 27 0.94 17.29 -9.83
C PRO A 27 1.70 18.33 -10.67
N ALA A 28 2.57 17.86 -11.55
CA ALA A 28 3.26 18.67 -12.56
C ALA A 28 2.31 19.17 -13.65
N LYS A 29 1.21 18.46 -13.90
CA LYS A 29 0.10 18.89 -14.77
C LYS A 29 -1.23 18.50 -14.15
N HIS A 30 -2.22 19.39 -14.24
CA HIS A 30 -3.60 19.11 -13.83
C HIS A 30 -4.55 19.78 -14.84
N LEU A 31 -5.32 18.95 -15.55
CA LEU A 31 -6.29 19.31 -16.58
C LEU A 31 -7.65 18.70 -16.21
N GLY A 32 -8.70 18.96 -17.00
CA GLY A 32 -10.06 18.53 -16.68
C GLY A 32 -10.28 17.01 -16.67
N ASP A 33 -9.46 16.27 -17.40
CA ASP A 33 -9.54 14.82 -17.57
C ASP A 33 -8.22 14.09 -17.27
N TYR A 34 -7.20 14.82 -16.83
CA TYR A 34 -5.84 14.30 -16.72
C TYR A 34 -5.03 14.98 -15.62
N ALA A 35 -4.25 14.21 -14.87
CA ALA A 35 -3.19 14.73 -14.01
C ALA A 35 -1.90 13.92 -14.16
N LEU A 36 -0.77 14.57 -13.92
CA LEU A 36 0.56 13.96 -13.99
C LEU A 36 1.39 14.36 -12.77
N PHE A 37 1.88 13.38 -12.02
CA PHE A 37 2.89 13.55 -10.99
C PHE A 37 4.24 13.10 -11.53
N VAL A 38 5.29 13.84 -11.19
CA VAL A 38 6.67 13.48 -11.50
C VAL A 38 7.50 13.71 -10.25
N THR A 39 7.97 12.64 -9.61
CA THR A 39 8.76 12.68 -8.38
C THR A 39 10.18 12.18 -8.63
N GLU A 40 11.18 12.77 -7.98
CA GLU A 40 12.56 12.26 -8.02
C GLU A 40 12.78 11.11 -7.05
N GLU A 41 12.17 11.19 -5.87
CA GLU A 41 12.11 10.12 -4.87
C GLU A 41 10.62 9.87 -4.60
N PRO A 42 10.04 8.72 -4.97
CA PRO A 42 10.66 7.43 -5.35
C PRO A 42 11.02 7.27 -6.85
N GLY A 43 11.14 8.35 -7.63
CA GLY A 43 11.43 8.24 -9.06
C GLY A 43 10.23 7.76 -9.87
N LEU A 44 9.04 8.32 -9.60
CA LEU A 44 7.78 7.90 -10.21
C LEU A 44 7.22 8.99 -11.15
N GLU A 45 6.78 8.57 -12.33
CA GLU A 45 5.91 9.33 -13.21
C GLU A 45 4.52 8.68 -13.18
N LEU A 46 3.58 9.30 -12.45
CA LEU A 46 2.22 8.79 -12.29
C LEU A 46 1.24 9.65 -13.08
N ALA A 47 0.66 9.05 -14.12
CA ALA A 47 -0.44 9.63 -14.90
C ALA A 47 -1.78 9.15 -14.34
N LEU A 48 -2.74 10.06 -14.22
CA LEU A 48 -4.11 9.80 -13.83
C LEU A 48 -5.03 10.24 -14.97
N ASP A 49 -5.80 9.30 -15.53
CA ASP A 49 -6.78 9.56 -16.58
C ASP A 49 -8.20 9.45 -16.01
N LEU A 50 -9.05 10.45 -16.24
CA LEU A 50 -10.45 10.43 -15.81
C LEU A 50 -11.26 9.44 -16.67
N ASP A 51 -11.72 8.36 -16.04
CA ASP A 51 -12.64 7.39 -16.61
C ASP A 51 -13.69 7.00 -15.56
N ALA A 52 -14.90 7.53 -15.72
CA ALA A 52 -16.02 7.27 -14.82
C ALA A 52 -16.44 5.78 -14.76
N ALA A 53 -16.07 4.99 -15.79
CA ALA A 53 -16.32 3.56 -15.87
C ALA A 53 -15.17 2.71 -15.31
N ALA A 54 -14.08 3.32 -14.82
CA ALA A 54 -12.96 2.61 -14.24
C ALA A 54 -13.42 1.72 -13.07
N VAL A 55 -12.88 0.51 -13.01
CA VAL A 55 -13.08 -0.44 -11.91
C VAL A 55 -11.69 -0.96 -11.55
N ALA A 56 -11.26 -0.77 -10.30
CA ALA A 56 -10.02 -1.35 -9.81
C ALA A 56 -10.09 -2.88 -9.88
N GLY A 57 -8.95 -3.52 -10.21
CA GLY A 57 -8.84 -4.97 -10.18
C GLY A 57 -9.05 -5.52 -8.77
N ARG A 58 -9.64 -6.71 -8.65
CA ARG A 58 -9.58 -7.46 -7.38
C ARG A 58 -8.11 -7.70 -7.06
N GLU A 59 -7.65 -7.19 -5.92
CA GLU A 59 -6.28 -7.34 -5.39
C GLU A 59 -5.19 -6.51 -6.09
N GLU A 60 -5.59 -5.49 -6.85
CA GLU A 60 -4.64 -4.55 -7.43
C GLU A 60 -3.97 -3.70 -6.34
N HIS A 61 -2.63 -3.77 -6.28
CA HIS A 61 -1.84 -3.01 -5.34
C HIS A 61 -0.51 -2.54 -5.92
N PHE A 62 0.05 -1.52 -5.29
CA PHE A 62 1.34 -0.93 -5.63
C PHE A 62 2.14 -0.64 -4.36
N GLY A 63 3.46 -0.64 -4.45
CA GLY A 63 4.34 -0.44 -3.31
C GLY A 63 5.38 0.64 -3.54
N ILE A 64 5.67 1.40 -2.49
CA ILE A 64 6.82 2.30 -2.38
C ILE A 64 7.75 1.74 -1.29
N VAL A 65 8.93 1.31 -1.70
CA VAL A 65 9.96 0.85 -0.75
C VAL A 65 10.73 2.06 -0.25
N VAL A 66 10.94 2.14 1.05
CA VAL A 66 11.70 3.22 1.71
C VAL A 66 12.84 2.65 2.54
N ASP A 67 13.82 3.51 2.84
CA ASP A 67 15.09 3.08 3.45
C ASP A 67 15.05 2.97 4.99
N SER A 68 13.92 3.33 5.64
CA SER A 68 13.83 3.33 7.10
C SER A 68 12.41 3.25 7.64
N THR A 69 12.27 2.76 8.87
CA THR A 69 11.01 2.80 9.62
C THR A 69 10.52 4.22 9.85
N ASP A 70 11.43 5.17 10.10
CA ASP A 70 11.08 6.59 10.25
C ASP A 70 10.36 7.14 9.02
N ALA A 71 10.73 6.69 7.81
CA ALA A 71 10.04 7.06 6.57
C ALA A 71 8.63 6.44 6.48
N VAL A 72 8.45 5.21 6.97
CA VAL A 72 7.11 4.59 7.10
C VAL A 72 6.25 5.34 8.12
N ASP A 73 6.81 5.69 9.28
CA ASP A 73 6.09 6.46 10.31
C ASP A 73 5.72 7.88 9.81
N ALA A 74 6.60 8.52 9.05
CA ALA A 74 6.29 9.79 8.39
C ALA A 74 5.16 9.65 7.35
N GLN A 75 5.10 8.51 6.64
CA GLN A 75 4.02 8.21 5.72
C GLN A 75 2.68 8.03 6.45
N ILE A 76 2.68 7.26 7.54
CA ILE A 76 1.50 7.05 8.41
C ILE A 76 0.95 8.39 8.87
N ALA A 77 1.81 9.22 9.48
CA ALA A 77 1.41 10.52 10.00
C ALA A 77 0.82 11.44 8.91
N ARG A 78 1.40 11.42 7.71
CA ARG A 78 0.94 12.23 6.57
C ARG A 78 -0.45 11.78 6.08
N LEU A 79 -0.68 10.48 5.94
CA LEU A 79 -1.96 9.91 5.51
C LEU A 79 -3.07 10.15 6.54
N GLU A 80 -2.79 9.88 7.81
CA GLU A 80 -3.76 10.05 8.90
C GLU A 80 -4.13 11.53 9.11
N SER A 81 -3.14 12.43 9.02
CA SER A 81 -3.40 13.88 9.13
C SER A 81 -4.28 14.42 8.00
N ALA A 82 -4.27 13.77 6.84
CA ALA A 82 -5.14 14.08 5.71
C ALA A 82 -6.50 13.34 5.78
N GLY A 83 -6.72 12.52 6.81
CA GLY A 83 -7.97 11.80 7.05
C GLY A 83 -8.13 10.50 6.26
N TYR A 84 -7.04 9.94 5.71
CA TYR A 84 -7.07 8.64 5.07
C TYR A 84 -6.96 7.52 6.09
N ALA A 85 -7.73 6.46 5.90
CA ALA A 85 -7.62 5.25 6.71
C ALA A 85 -6.32 4.52 6.37
N THR A 86 -5.58 4.15 7.41
CA THR A 86 -4.32 3.41 7.34
C THR A 86 -4.50 2.04 8.01
N ASP A 87 -3.81 1.04 7.47
CA ASP A 87 -3.68 -0.28 8.06
C ASP A 87 -2.19 -0.56 8.21
N VAL A 88 -1.73 -0.75 9.46
CA VAL A 88 -0.30 -0.70 9.81
C VAL A 88 0.14 -2.04 10.38
N GLU A 89 1.13 -2.63 9.74
CA GLU A 89 1.78 -3.88 10.13
C GLU A 89 3.22 -3.52 10.58
N ARG A 90 3.58 -3.81 11.84
CA ARG A 90 4.91 -3.50 12.41
C ARG A 90 5.66 -4.75 12.79
N ASP A 91 6.92 -4.81 12.36
CA ASP A 91 7.84 -5.92 12.62
C ASP A 91 7.24 -7.30 12.32
N GLU A 92 6.39 -7.35 11.28
CA GLU A 92 5.77 -8.58 10.82
C GLU A 92 6.68 -9.27 9.82
N THR A 93 6.92 -10.56 10.03
CA THR A 93 7.57 -11.41 9.02
C THR A 93 6.54 -11.72 7.94
N CYS A 94 6.67 -11.12 6.76
CA CYS A 94 5.80 -11.38 5.63
C CYS A 94 6.67 -11.62 4.39
N CYS A 95 6.40 -12.70 3.66
CA CYS A 95 7.10 -13.02 2.41
C CYS A 95 8.63 -13.05 2.54
N TYR A 96 9.18 -13.83 3.47
CA TYR A 96 10.64 -14.02 3.59
C TYR A 96 11.39 -12.74 4.01
N ALA A 97 10.73 -11.81 4.71
CA ALA A 97 11.39 -10.64 5.28
C ALA A 97 10.65 -10.09 6.49
N ALA A 98 11.37 -9.61 7.50
CA ALA A 98 10.83 -8.79 8.57
C ALA A 98 10.60 -7.37 8.01
N GLN A 99 9.37 -6.87 8.11
CA GLN A 99 9.00 -5.60 7.49
C GLN A 99 8.16 -4.74 8.42
N THR A 100 8.24 -3.43 8.21
CA THR A 100 7.23 -2.49 8.70
C THR A 100 6.57 -1.84 7.50
N LYS A 101 5.23 -1.87 7.44
CA LYS A 101 4.47 -1.33 6.33
C LYS A 101 3.21 -0.61 6.78
N VAL A 102 2.79 0.33 5.95
CA VAL A 102 1.46 0.95 6.02
C VAL A 102 0.74 0.77 4.69
N TRP A 103 -0.52 0.37 4.76
CA TRP A 103 -1.45 0.32 3.65
C TRP A 103 -2.41 1.51 3.68
N ALA A 104 -2.74 2.04 2.51
CA ALA A 104 -3.87 2.94 2.29
C ALA A 104 -4.61 2.57 1.00
N ASN A 105 -5.89 2.92 0.92
CA ASN A 105 -6.67 2.73 -0.31
C ASN A 105 -6.79 4.06 -1.04
N ASP A 106 -6.57 4.04 -2.35
CA ASP A 106 -6.92 5.18 -3.20
C ASP A 106 -8.46 5.34 -3.31
N PRO A 107 -8.96 6.43 -3.90
CA PRO A 107 -10.42 6.65 -4.04
C PRO A 107 -11.15 5.61 -4.89
N ASP A 108 -10.44 4.85 -5.73
CA ASP A 108 -10.97 3.82 -6.62
C ASP A 108 -10.84 2.40 -6.02
N GLY A 109 -10.23 2.28 -4.83
CA GLY A 109 -10.08 1.05 -4.05
C GLY A 109 -8.79 0.26 -4.29
N ARG A 110 -7.80 0.82 -4.99
CA ARG A 110 -6.48 0.19 -5.18
C ARG A 110 -5.67 0.32 -3.89
N ARG A 111 -4.98 -0.75 -3.48
CA ARG A 111 -4.15 -0.70 -2.26
C ARG A 111 -2.77 -0.14 -2.57
N TRP A 112 -2.27 0.71 -1.69
CA TRP A 112 -0.91 1.23 -1.73
C TRP A 112 -0.20 0.88 -0.44
N GLU A 113 0.96 0.21 -0.54
CA GLU A 113 1.85 -0.01 0.59
C GLU A 113 3.04 0.96 0.55
N THR A 114 3.47 1.41 1.72
CA THR A 114 4.80 2.00 1.93
C THR A 114 5.51 1.18 2.99
N TYR A 115 6.67 0.62 2.67
CA TYR A 115 7.32 -0.34 3.55
C TYR A 115 8.83 -0.25 3.53
N VAL A 116 9.43 -0.75 4.62
CA VAL A 116 10.86 -0.99 4.75
C VAL A 116 11.09 -2.47 5.04
N VAL A 117 12.13 -3.04 4.42
CA VAL A 117 12.63 -4.39 4.72
C VAL A 117 13.75 -4.26 5.74
N HIS A 118 13.60 -4.91 6.89
CA HIS A 118 14.58 -4.91 7.97
C HIS A 118 15.62 -6.02 7.81
N GLU A 119 15.14 -7.23 7.54
CA GLU A 119 15.97 -8.44 7.40
C GLU A 119 15.29 -9.40 6.42
N GLU A 120 16.08 -10.10 5.60
CA GLU A 120 15.61 -11.23 4.80
C GLU A 120 15.48 -12.48 5.69
N SER A 121 14.44 -13.27 5.47
CA SER A 121 14.13 -14.49 6.20
C SER A 121 14.00 -15.67 5.23
N GLU A 122 14.43 -16.87 5.61
CA GLU A 122 14.21 -18.08 4.80
C GLU A 122 12.82 -18.71 5.05
N THR A 123 12.02 -18.13 5.95
CA THR A 123 10.68 -18.61 6.29
C THR A 123 9.60 -17.64 5.83
N ARG A 124 8.51 -18.20 5.29
CA ARG A 124 7.29 -17.48 4.97
C ARG A 124 6.29 -17.72 6.09
N ASP A 125 5.98 -16.68 6.85
CA ASP A 125 4.84 -16.73 7.76
C ASP A 125 3.59 -16.40 6.94
N ASP A 126 2.77 -17.42 6.67
CA ASP A 126 1.41 -17.24 6.17
C ASP A 126 0.55 -16.89 7.39
N ALA A 127 0.36 -15.60 7.66
CA ALA A 127 -0.51 -15.10 8.74
C ALA A 127 -2.01 -15.46 8.57
N ASP A 128 -2.32 -16.36 7.63
CA ASP A 128 -3.63 -16.98 7.41
C ASP A 128 -3.62 -18.50 7.65
N ALA A 129 -2.55 -19.03 8.26
CA ALA A 129 -2.50 -20.41 8.76
C ALA A 129 -3.29 -20.52 10.08
N THR A 130 -4.61 -20.45 9.91
CA THR A 130 -5.65 -20.82 10.87
C THR A 130 -5.20 -21.94 11.80
N CYS A 131 -5.10 -21.61 13.08
CA CYS A 131 -5.22 -22.47 14.27
C CYS A 131 -5.62 -23.93 13.98
N CYS A 132 -4.65 -24.80 13.67
CA CYS A 132 -4.82 -26.25 13.62
C CYS A 132 -3.52 -26.94 14.07
N SER A 133 -3.25 -26.95 15.37
CA SER A 133 -2.39 -28.00 15.92
C SER A 133 -3.18 -29.31 15.91
N LEU A 134 -2.78 -30.22 15.03
CA LEU A 134 -3.28 -31.59 14.99
C LEU A 134 -2.62 -32.39 16.12
N ASP A 135 -3.37 -33.27 16.78
CA ASP A 135 -2.76 -34.26 17.66
C ASP A 135 -2.04 -35.37 16.86
N ALA A 136 -1.39 -36.29 17.57
CA ALA A 136 -0.68 -37.43 16.97
C ALA A 136 -1.58 -38.37 16.13
N ALA A 137 -2.90 -38.16 16.13
CA ALA A 137 -3.88 -38.88 15.32
C ALA A 137 -4.50 -38.02 14.19
N GLY A 138 -4.04 -36.77 14.00
CA GLY A 138 -4.48 -35.93 12.89
C GLY A 138 -5.86 -35.28 13.10
N ALA A 139 -6.31 -35.11 14.36
CA ALA A 139 -7.56 -34.42 14.66
C ALA A 139 -7.32 -32.96 15.09
N CYS A 140 -8.16 -32.04 14.61
CA CYS A 140 -8.19 -30.64 15.05
C CYS A 140 -8.72 -30.56 16.48
N ILE A 141 -7.88 -30.16 17.44
CA ILE A 141 -8.31 -29.86 18.80
C ILE A 141 -8.46 -28.34 18.93
N ALA A 142 -9.68 -27.84 18.75
CA ALA A 142 -9.99 -26.43 18.96
C ALA A 142 -10.07 -26.14 20.47
N THR A 143 -9.16 -25.31 21.00
CA THR A 143 -9.43 -24.45 22.16
C THR A 143 -8.51 -23.23 22.07
N CYS A 144 -9.01 -22.14 21.49
CA CYS A 144 -8.51 -20.81 21.79
C CYS A 144 -9.55 -20.12 22.67
N CYS A 145 -9.11 -19.66 23.83
CA CYS A 145 -9.90 -19.06 24.90
C CYS A 145 -10.57 -17.73 24.48
N GLU A 146 -11.62 -17.39 25.23
CA GLU A 146 -12.50 -16.21 25.16
C GLU A 146 -11.80 -14.84 25.16
#